data_AF-A0A6C0B1S0-F1
#
_entry.id   AF-A0A6C0B1S0-F1
#
_cell.length_a   1.000
_cell.length_b   1.000
_cell.length_c   1.000
_cell.angle_alpha   90.00
_cell.angle_beta   90.00
_cell.angle_gamma   90.00
#
_symmetry.space_group_name_H-M   'P 1'
#
loop_
_entity.id
_entity.type
_entity.pdbx_description
1 polymer ?
#
loop_
_entity_poly.entity_id
_entity_poly.type
_entity_poly.pdbx_seq_one_letter_code
_entity_poly.pdbx_strand_id
1 'polypeptide(L)'
;MSNSFIKLINDSKFEFNNITTINNILSLNCHSIQTGIGDILLTSTLVKNDLIKLPLFINIAVYTNNPYNLTDTNNSFSFKIKLLEKLFESGEIVFYYNSDIYYSDWPRYLKSITNFSVLDKNFDLTNFINEEYIIFHTKCRFTSDFNYEKLKHNMRIFCENFKTKYKIIILGEKQMPSNFEANVHKITTIYEELIKLKKNNDVLDLSIDNIYDNLDFENFCKDISIIHNAKTNILVGHGGQFCISILFGKNTIAYFTEHLSDSFKLDFHQLEKSERHVIFDLFKFFDKIKEDLSM
;
A
#
# COMPACT_ATOMS: atom_id res chain seq x y z
N MET A 1 15.13 -5.20 25.63
CA MET A 1 14.98 -4.71 24.25
C MET A 1 15.54 -5.77 23.32
N SER A 2 14.85 -6.18 22.25
CA SER A 2 15.40 -7.20 21.36
C SER A 2 16.69 -6.66 20.72
N ASN A 3 17.82 -7.33 20.95
CA ASN A 3 19.11 -6.95 20.38
C ASN A 3 19.13 -7.03 18.84
N SER A 4 18.15 -7.69 18.20
CA SER A 4 18.13 -7.84 16.73
C SER A 4 17.72 -6.56 16.00
N PHE A 5 16.71 -5.82 16.49
CA PHE A 5 16.26 -4.60 15.80
C PHE A 5 17.28 -3.47 15.90
N ILE A 6 17.88 -3.27 17.08
CA ILE A 6 18.95 -2.29 17.27
C ILE A 6 20.14 -2.64 16.37
N LYS A 7 20.49 -3.93 16.27
CA LYS A 7 21.54 -4.38 15.37
C LYS A 7 21.20 -4.03 13.91
N LEU A 8 19.99 -4.33 13.44
CA LEU A 8 19.56 -3.98 12.08
C LEU A 8 19.61 -2.47 11.80
N ILE A 9 19.32 -1.63 12.80
CA ILE A 9 19.45 -0.17 12.67
C ILE A 9 20.92 0.23 12.61
N ASN A 10 21.76 -0.29 13.49
CA ASN A 10 23.20 0.01 13.53
C ASN A 10 23.94 -0.49 12.28
N ASP A 11 23.45 -1.56 11.66
CA ASP A 11 23.96 -2.09 10.39
C ASP A 11 23.43 -1.30 9.17
N SER A 12 22.45 -0.40 9.37
CA SER A 12 21.89 0.51 8.35
C SER A 12 22.54 1.89 8.39
N LYS A 13 22.13 2.80 7.49
CA LYS A 13 22.59 4.22 7.49
C LYS A 13 21.86 5.16 8.46
N PHE A 14 20.96 4.65 9.30
CA PHE A 14 20.08 5.44 10.18
C PHE A 14 20.55 5.45 11.63
N GLU A 15 20.13 6.48 12.37
CA GLU A 15 20.48 6.64 13.79
C GLU A 15 19.49 5.92 14.70
N PHE A 16 19.99 5.32 15.78
CA PHE A 16 19.18 4.93 16.94
C PHE A 16 19.46 5.86 18.13
N ASN A 17 18.44 6.56 18.62
CA ASN A 17 18.53 7.47 19.75
C ASN A 17 17.52 7.09 20.85
N ASN A 18 18.01 6.48 21.92
CA ASN A 18 17.17 6.01 23.03
C ASN A 18 16.77 7.11 24.02
N ILE A 19 17.25 8.35 23.85
CA ILE A 19 16.93 9.49 24.70
C ILE A 19 15.76 10.30 24.11
N THR A 20 15.42 10.10 22.84
CA THR A 20 14.32 10.80 22.17
C THR A 20 12.98 10.56 22.88
N THR A 21 12.34 11.65 23.29
CA THR A 21 10.97 11.68 23.83
C THR A 21 9.99 12.33 22.86
N ILE A 22 8.68 12.14 23.10
CA ILE A 22 7.61 12.80 22.34
C ILE A 22 7.79 14.33 22.37
N ASN A 23 8.16 14.89 23.52
CA ASN A 23 8.40 16.33 23.65
C ASN A 23 9.57 16.82 22.79
N ASN A 24 10.61 15.99 22.59
CA ASN A 24 11.71 16.33 21.68
C ASN A 24 11.22 16.38 20.22
N ILE A 25 10.39 15.43 19.81
CA ILE A 25 9.85 15.38 18.43
C ILE A 25 8.97 16.60 18.17
N LEU A 26 8.08 16.92 19.12
CA LEU A 26 7.18 18.07 19.03
C LEU A 26 7.93 19.40 19.05
N SER A 27 8.97 19.56 19.87
CA SER A 27 9.76 20.80 19.93
C SER A 27 10.56 21.07 18.66
N LEU A 28 10.94 20.01 17.94
CA LEU A 28 11.58 20.10 16.62
C LEU A 28 10.57 20.31 15.47
N ASN A 29 9.26 20.30 15.76
CA ASN A 29 8.19 20.31 14.76
C ASN A 29 8.40 19.22 13.68
N CYS A 30 8.82 18.04 14.13
CA CYS A 30 9.04 16.86 13.31
C CYS A 30 7.92 15.83 13.52
N HIS A 31 7.97 14.73 12.78
CA HIS A 31 6.90 13.73 12.75
C HIS A 31 7.36 12.37 13.23
N SER A 32 6.59 11.77 14.14
CA SER A 32 6.65 10.33 14.41
C SER A 32 5.67 9.62 13.50
N ILE A 33 6.12 8.59 12.78
CA ILE A 33 5.34 7.96 11.72
C ILE A 33 5.03 6.50 12.01
N GLN A 34 3.93 6.04 11.42
CA GLN A 34 3.63 4.62 11.33
C GLN A 34 4.55 3.96 10.31
N THR A 35 4.72 2.65 10.46
CA THR A 35 5.69 1.88 9.67
C THR A 35 5.02 0.84 8.78
N GLY A 36 3.74 0.99 8.45
CA GLY A 36 3.17 0.23 7.33
C GLY A 36 3.89 0.60 6.04
N ILE A 37 3.95 -0.32 5.07
CA ILE A 37 4.61 -0.06 3.78
C ILE A 37 3.97 1.17 3.11
N GLY A 38 2.63 1.25 3.12
CA GLY A 38 1.89 2.41 2.62
C GLY A 38 2.21 3.71 3.39
N ASP A 39 2.35 3.65 4.71
CA ASP A 39 2.67 4.82 5.54
C ASP A 39 4.06 5.37 5.23
N ILE A 40 5.05 4.48 5.07
CA ILE A 40 6.43 4.85 4.70
C ILE A 40 6.44 5.53 3.33
N LEU A 41 5.75 4.96 2.34
CA LEU A 41 5.69 5.50 0.98
C LEU A 41 4.97 6.85 0.94
N LEU A 42 3.80 6.97 1.59
CA LEU A 42 3.05 8.21 1.64
C LEU A 42 3.80 9.31 2.38
N THR A 43 4.43 8.98 3.51
CA THR A 43 5.26 9.93 4.27
C THR A 43 6.45 10.38 3.44
N SER A 44 7.13 9.47 2.74
CA SER A 44 8.23 9.84 1.82
C SER A 44 7.74 10.79 0.74
N THR A 45 6.56 10.53 0.17
CA THR A 45 5.91 11.42 -0.81
C THR A 45 5.66 12.81 -0.23
N LEU A 46 5.18 12.90 1.02
CA LEU A 46 4.98 14.18 1.72
C LEU A 46 6.29 14.94 1.92
N VAL A 47 7.37 14.25 2.32
CA VAL A 47 8.71 14.85 2.45
C VAL A 47 9.17 15.40 1.10
N LYS A 48 9.07 14.62 0.02
CA LYS A 48 9.53 15.06 -1.32
C LYS A 48 8.62 16.11 -1.97
N ASN A 49 7.43 16.34 -1.42
CA ASN A 49 6.54 17.46 -1.78
C ASN A 49 6.74 18.68 -0.83
N ASP A 50 7.74 18.66 0.06
CA ASP A 50 8.01 19.70 1.06
C ASP A 50 6.83 19.99 2.02
N LEU A 51 5.98 18.98 2.27
CA LEU A 51 4.78 19.11 3.11
C LEU A 51 5.02 18.79 4.59
N ILE A 52 6.07 18.03 4.89
CA ILE A 52 6.48 17.67 6.24
C ILE A 52 8.00 17.74 6.39
N LYS A 53 8.47 17.96 7.63
CA LYS A 53 9.90 18.15 7.92
C LYS A 53 10.62 16.85 8.29
N LEU A 54 11.89 16.81 7.93
CA LEU A 54 12.88 15.84 8.40
C LEU A 54 13.59 16.36 9.68
N PRO A 55 14.15 15.47 10.52
CA PRO A 55 14.09 14.01 10.39
C PRO A 55 12.70 13.43 10.75
N LEU A 56 12.39 12.26 10.21
CA LEU A 56 11.24 11.46 10.62
C LEU A 56 11.65 10.52 11.75
N PHE A 57 10.75 10.35 12.70
CA PHE A 57 10.97 9.52 13.88
C PHE A 57 10.18 8.22 13.79
N ILE A 58 10.83 7.10 14.11
CA ILE A 58 10.22 5.78 14.11
C ILE A 58 10.40 5.14 15.49
N ASN A 59 9.29 4.88 16.17
CA ASN A 59 9.31 4.20 17.46
C ASN A 59 9.40 2.69 17.29
N ILE A 60 10.52 2.09 17.69
CA ILE A 60 10.73 0.63 17.57
C ILE A 60 9.90 -0.18 18.57
N ALA A 61 9.25 0.47 19.54
CA ALA A 61 8.36 -0.19 20.50
C ALA A 61 7.21 -0.94 19.80
N VAL A 62 6.79 -0.50 18.62
CA VAL A 62 5.78 -1.18 17.79
C VAL A 62 6.20 -2.59 17.38
N TYR A 63 7.51 -2.87 17.32
CA TYR A 63 8.04 -4.20 16.99
C TYR A 63 8.36 -5.01 18.23
N THR A 64 8.89 -4.38 19.27
CA THR A 64 9.30 -5.10 20.48
C THR A 64 8.14 -5.45 21.39
N ASN A 65 7.11 -4.61 21.44
CA ASN A 65 5.92 -4.83 22.26
C ASN A 65 4.83 -5.60 21.48
N ASN A 66 5.09 -5.86 20.19
CA ASN A 66 4.28 -6.59 19.21
C ASN A 66 2.75 -6.49 19.40
N PRO A 67 2.16 -5.27 19.39
CA PRO A 67 0.71 -5.12 19.54
C PRO A 67 -0.09 -5.77 18.40
N TYR A 68 0.55 -6.13 17.28
CA TYR A 68 -0.11 -6.65 16.07
C TYR A 68 0.09 -8.15 15.84
N ASN A 69 0.82 -8.85 16.72
CA ASN A 69 1.13 -10.28 16.59
C ASN A 69 1.63 -10.68 15.19
N LEU A 70 2.62 -9.95 14.66
CA LEU A 70 3.24 -10.31 13.38
C LEU A 70 3.95 -11.67 13.51
N THR A 71 3.72 -12.56 12.54
CA THR A 71 4.29 -13.91 12.48
C THR A 71 5.81 -13.90 12.36
N ASP A 72 6.36 -13.06 11.48
CA ASP A 72 7.81 -12.77 11.42
C ASP A 72 8.10 -11.27 11.51
N THR A 73 8.26 -10.81 12.75
CA THR A 73 8.57 -9.40 13.03
C THR A 73 9.97 -8.99 12.54
N ASN A 74 10.95 -9.90 12.50
CA ASN A 74 12.32 -9.59 12.06
C ASN A 74 12.38 -9.42 10.53
N ASN A 75 11.76 -10.32 9.76
CA ASN A 75 11.63 -10.15 8.32
C ASN A 75 10.89 -8.84 7.99
N SER A 76 9.77 -8.58 8.68
CA SER A 76 9.02 -7.33 8.49
C SER A 76 9.83 -6.07 8.76
N PHE A 77 10.62 -6.07 9.84
CA PHE A 77 11.47 -4.94 10.18
C PHE A 77 12.63 -4.79 9.17
N SER A 78 13.30 -5.88 8.80
CA SER A 78 14.38 -5.90 7.82
C SER A 78 13.92 -5.36 6.45
N PHE A 79 12.75 -5.78 5.98
CA PHE A 79 12.15 -5.24 4.77
C PHE A 79 11.96 -3.72 4.84
N LYS A 80 11.46 -3.21 5.97
CA LYS A 80 11.20 -1.77 6.16
C LYS A 80 12.49 -0.97 6.25
N ILE A 81 13.55 -1.51 6.85
CA ILE A 81 14.88 -0.89 6.80
C ILE A 81 15.32 -0.72 5.34
N LYS A 82 15.28 -1.79 4.53
CA LYS A 82 15.63 -1.69 3.09
C LYS A 82 14.79 -0.66 2.34
N LEU A 83 13.48 -0.62 2.61
CA LEU A 83 12.59 0.38 2.01
C LEU A 83 12.97 1.80 2.40
N LEU A 84 13.23 2.05 3.70
CA LEU A 84 13.66 3.35 4.18
C LEU A 84 15.00 3.74 3.57
N GLU A 85 15.97 2.82 3.50
CA GLU A 85 17.28 3.07 2.89
C GLU A 85 17.20 3.47 1.41
N LYS A 86 16.21 2.93 0.70
CA LYS A 86 15.92 3.28 -0.70
C LYS A 86 15.27 4.66 -0.88
N LEU A 87 14.58 5.16 0.15
CA LEU A 87 13.75 6.38 0.09
C LEU A 87 14.40 7.61 0.74
N PHE A 88 15.24 7.39 1.75
CA PHE A 88 15.77 8.43 2.64
C PHE A 88 17.28 8.37 2.73
N GLU A 89 17.92 9.51 2.92
CA GLU A 89 19.36 9.64 3.15
C GLU A 89 19.74 9.48 4.63
N SER A 90 21.05 9.40 4.89
CA SER A 90 21.55 9.36 6.26
C SER A 90 21.17 10.64 7.01
N GLY A 91 20.74 10.49 8.27
CA GLY A 91 20.26 11.59 9.10
C GLY A 91 18.80 12.01 8.85
N GLU A 92 18.12 11.47 7.84
CA GLU A 92 16.70 11.78 7.57
C GLU A 92 15.73 10.95 8.42
N ILE A 93 16.16 9.79 8.92
CA ILE A 93 15.37 8.90 9.80
C ILE A 93 16.10 8.70 11.12
N VAL A 94 15.37 8.85 12.22
CA VAL A 94 15.83 8.57 13.59
C VAL A 94 14.92 7.52 14.22
N PHE A 95 15.49 6.37 14.56
CA PHE A 95 14.81 5.36 15.36
C PHE A 95 14.94 5.67 16.84
N TYR A 96 13.88 5.41 17.60
CA TYR A 96 13.88 5.58 19.05
C TYR A 96 13.03 4.52 19.72
N TYR A 97 13.15 4.39 21.04
CA TYR A 97 12.28 3.51 21.84
C TYR A 97 11.53 4.33 22.89
N ASN A 98 10.21 4.26 22.86
CA ASN A 98 9.36 4.75 23.94
C ASN A 98 8.15 3.81 24.10
N SER A 99 7.84 3.37 25.31
CA SER A 99 6.69 2.50 25.57
C SER A 99 5.35 3.18 25.22
N ASP A 100 5.30 4.50 25.36
CA ASP A 100 4.15 5.31 24.98
C ASP A 100 4.26 5.62 23.48
N ILE A 101 3.65 4.75 22.68
CA ILE A 101 3.67 4.88 21.22
C ILE A 101 2.91 6.14 20.81
N TYR A 102 3.60 7.02 20.08
CA TYR A 102 3.05 8.27 19.55
C TYR A 102 3.21 8.28 18.03
N TYR A 103 2.13 8.62 17.34
CA TYR A 103 2.11 8.91 15.91
C TYR A 103 1.57 10.33 15.70
N SER A 104 2.25 11.10 14.85
CA SER A 104 1.79 12.43 14.48
C SER A 104 0.58 12.36 13.54
N ASP A 105 -0.26 13.40 13.51
CA ASP A 105 -1.36 13.56 12.53
C ASP A 105 -0.82 13.99 11.15
N TRP A 106 0.26 13.37 10.68
CA TRP A 106 0.79 13.59 9.33
C TRP A 106 -0.22 13.26 8.21
N PRO A 107 -1.20 12.31 8.36
CA PRO A 107 -2.15 12.04 7.29
C PRO A 107 -2.99 13.25 6.88
N ARG A 108 -3.10 14.28 7.73
CA ARG A 108 -3.80 15.53 7.41
C ARG A 108 -3.22 16.29 6.21
N TYR A 109 -1.97 16.02 5.86
CA TYR A 109 -1.28 16.66 4.74
C TYR A 109 -1.46 15.92 3.40
N LEU A 110 -2.06 14.71 3.40
CA LEU A 110 -2.23 13.91 2.18
C LEU A 110 -3.00 14.63 1.08
N LYS A 111 -4.02 15.42 1.44
CA LYS A 111 -4.79 16.27 0.51
C LYS A 111 -3.96 17.33 -0.20
N SER A 112 -2.77 17.64 0.31
CA SER A 112 -1.89 18.67 -0.24
C SER A 112 -0.83 18.10 -1.19
N ILE A 113 -0.80 16.78 -1.40
CA ILE A 113 0.11 16.16 -2.38
C ILE A 113 -0.27 16.64 -3.78
N THR A 114 0.70 17.17 -4.50
CA THR A 114 0.53 17.61 -5.90
C THR A 114 1.30 16.73 -6.87
N ASN A 115 2.40 16.11 -6.42
CA ASN A 115 3.21 15.20 -7.21
C ASN A 115 3.23 13.80 -6.59
N PHE A 116 2.40 12.90 -7.13
CA PHE A 116 2.33 11.49 -6.70
C PHE A 116 3.48 10.64 -7.23
N SER A 117 4.05 10.98 -8.40
CA SER A 117 5.15 10.24 -9.04
C SER A 117 6.55 10.64 -8.54
N VAL A 118 6.62 11.42 -7.46
CA VAL A 118 7.90 11.93 -6.93
C VAL A 118 8.86 10.82 -6.49
N LEU A 119 8.33 9.62 -6.22
CA LEU A 119 9.09 8.44 -5.83
C LEU A 119 9.54 7.56 -7.00
N ASP A 120 9.12 7.84 -8.24
CA ASP A 120 9.45 7.00 -9.40
C ASP A 120 10.96 6.85 -9.56
N LYS A 121 11.71 7.94 -9.35
CA LYS A 121 13.19 7.96 -9.41
C LYS A 121 13.88 7.04 -8.40
N ASN A 122 13.17 6.59 -7.37
CA ASN A 122 13.72 5.72 -6.34
C ASN A 122 13.67 4.25 -6.74
N PHE A 123 12.89 3.87 -7.77
CA PHE A 123 12.67 2.48 -8.17
C PHE A 123 13.12 2.23 -9.62
N ASP A 124 13.48 0.98 -9.92
CA ASP A 124 13.65 0.54 -11.31
C ASP A 124 12.26 0.21 -11.86
N LEU A 125 11.79 1.06 -12.78
CA LEU A 125 10.47 0.97 -13.40
C LEU A 125 10.54 0.37 -14.81
N THR A 126 11.59 -0.39 -15.11
CA THR A 126 11.74 -1.07 -16.40
C THR A 126 10.57 -2.02 -16.64
N ASN A 127 9.89 -1.86 -17.78
CA ASN A 127 8.79 -2.75 -18.15
C ASN A 127 9.33 -4.11 -18.61
N PHE A 128 8.96 -5.17 -17.91
CA PHE A 128 9.35 -6.54 -18.25
C PHE A 128 8.27 -7.29 -19.07
N ILE A 129 7.12 -6.67 -19.29
CA ILE A 129 5.98 -7.27 -20.00
C ILE A 129 5.74 -6.48 -21.28
N ASN A 130 6.00 -7.11 -22.42
CA ASN A 130 6.04 -6.43 -23.73
C ASN A 130 4.67 -6.01 -24.28
N GLU A 131 3.58 -6.55 -23.75
CA GLU A 131 2.21 -6.29 -24.19
C GLU A 131 1.54 -5.24 -23.30
N GLU A 132 0.49 -4.56 -23.77
CA GLU A 132 -0.32 -3.72 -22.89
C GLU A 132 -1.16 -4.59 -21.94
N TYR A 133 -1.15 -4.25 -20.65
CA TYR A 133 -1.87 -5.00 -19.62
C TYR A 133 -2.59 -4.12 -18.62
N ILE A 134 -3.62 -4.69 -18.00
CA ILE A 134 -4.31 -4.14 -16.83
C ILE A 134 -4.08 -5.06 -15.63
N ILE A 135 -4.17 -4.52 -14.42
CA ILE A 135 -4.00 -5.28 -13.19
C ILE A 135 -5.31 -5.33 -12.43
N PHE A 136 -5.69 -6.52 -11.95
CA PHE A 136 -6.64 -6.67 -10.86
C PHE A 136 -5.90 -7.06 -9.58
N HIS A 137 -6.05 -6.24 -8.55
CA HIS A 137 -5.52 -6.53 -7.21
C HIS A 137 -6.47 -7.44 -6.44
N THR A 138 -5.94 -8.46 -5.77
CA THR A 138 -6.75 -9.47 -5.07
C THR A 138 -7.27 -9.03 -3.71
N LYS A 139 -6.55 -8.14 -3.00
CA LYS A 139 -6.84 -7.76 -1.61
C LYS A 139 -8.05 -6.84 -1.51
N CYS A 140 -8.92 -7.15 -0.56
CA CYS A 140 -10.06 -6.33 -0.17
C CYS A 140 -10.03 -6.00 1.31
N ARG A 141 -10.08 -4.69 1.61
CA ARG A 141 -10.22 -4.18 2.97
C ARG A 141 -11.25 -3.06 2.96
N PHE A 142 -12.28 -3.24 3.76
CA PHE A 142 -13.27 -2.24 4.10
C PHE A 142 -13.45 -2.19 5.63
N THR A 143 -14.61 -1.76 6.10
CA THR A 143 -15.02 -1.87 7.49
C THR A 143 -15.42 -3.31 7.84
N SER A 144 -15.39 -3.66 9.12
CA SER A 144 -15.65 -5.03 9.60
C SER A 144 -17.11 -5.47 9.45
N ASP A 145 -18.03 -4.54 9.17
CA ASP A 145 -19.45 -4.77 8.91
C ASP A 145 -19.80 -4.81 7.42
N PHE A 146 -18.81 -4.65 6.53
CA PHE A 146 -19.02 -4.69 5.09
C PHE A 146 -19.51 -6.06 4.61
N ASN A 147 -20.48 -6.07 3.68
CA ASN A 147 -21.05 -7.30 3.12
C ASN A 147 -20.16 -7.87 2.00
N TYR A 148 -19.11 -8.59 2.41
CA TYR A 148 -18.16 -9.24 1.50
C TYR A 148 -18.81 -10.33 0.63
N GLU A 149 -19.84 -11.03 1.10
CA GLU A 149 -20.54 -12.05 0.31
C GLU A 149 -21.24 -11.43 -0.91
N LYS A 150 -21.94 -10.31 -0.72
CA LYS A 150 -22.56 -9.57 -1.82
C LYS A 150 -21.53 -9.03 -2.79
N LEU A 151 -20.41 -8.51 -2.29
CA LEU A 151 -19.29 -8.07 -3.13
C LEU A 151 -18.75 -9.22 -3.98
N LYS A 152 -18.41 -10.35 -3.37
CA LYS A 152 -17.86 -11.53 -4.08
C LYS A 152 -18.83 -12.08 -5.10
N HIS A 153 -20.12 -12.15 -4.77
CA HIS A 153 -21.16 -12.56 -5.72
C HIS A 153 -21.19 -11.67 -6.97
N ASN A 154 -21.21 -10.35 -6.79
CA ASN A 154 -21.25 -9.40 -7.89
C ASN A 154 -19.92 -9.37 -8.69
N MET A 155 -18.78 -9.47 -8.00
CA MET A 155 -17.47 -9.59 -8.63
C MET A 155 -17.39 -10.84 -9.51
N ARG A 156 -17.92 -11.98 -9.05
CA ARG A 156 -17.99 -13.22 -9.84
C ARG A 156 -18.75 -13.02 -11.13
N ILE A 157 -19.97 -12.46 -11.04
CA ILE A 157 -20.81 -12.18 -12.22
C ILE A 157 -20.09 -11.25 -13.19
N PHE A 158 -19.44 -10.20 -12.68
CA PHE A 158 -18.64 -9.31 -13.51
C PHE A 158 -17.49 -10.05 -14.22
N CYS A 159 -16.66 -10.78 -13.46
CA CYS A 159 -15.46 -11.46 -13.98
C CYS A 159 -15.79 -12.55 -15.01
N GLU A 160 -16.92 -13.25 -14.86
CA GLU A 160 -17.34 -14.28 -15.81
C GLU A 160 -17.80 -13.73 -17.17
N ASN A 161 -18.11 -12.44 -17.26
CA ASN A 161 -18.64 -11.78 -18.44
C ASN A 161 -17.72 -10.68 -19.00
N PHE A 162 -16.76 -10.21 -18.21
CA PHE A 162 -15.83 -9.15 -18.64
C PHE A 162 -14.88 -9.67 -19.71
N LYS A 163 -14.70 -8.86 -20.76
CA LYS A 163 -13.77 -9.11 -21.86
C LYS A 163 -13.01 -7.83 -22.18
N THR A 164 -11.71 -7.95 -22.41
CA THR A 164 -10.84 -6.85 -22.81
C THR A 164 -9.83 -7.29 -23.86
N LYS A 165 -9.25 -6.33 -24.57
CA LYS A 165 -8.12 -6.53 -25.48
C LYS A 165 -6.77 -6.60 -24.76
N TYR A 166 -6.70 -6.08 -23.54
CA TYR A 166 -5.46 -6.04 -22.77
C TYR A 166 -5.19 -7.39 -22.11
N LYS A 167 -3.92 -7.74 -21.93
CA LYS A 167 -3.55 -8.84 -21.03
C LYS A 167 -4.00 -8.47 -19.61
N ILE A 168 -4.58 -9.42 -18.88
CA ILE A 168 -4.95 -9.23 -17.48
C ILE A 168 -3.86 -9.81 -16.59
N ILE A 169 -3.37 -9.04 -15.64
CA ILE A 169 -2.52 -9.53 -14.55
C ILE A 169 -3.35 -9.60 -13.27
N ILE A 170 -3.33 -10.74 -12.59
CA ILE A 170 -3.85 -10.86 -11.23
C ILE A 170 -2.65 -10.73 -10.27
N LEU A 171 -2.70 -9.76 -9.36
CA LEU A 171 -1.60 -9.42 -8.45
C LEU A 171 -2.07 -9.34 -6.99
N GLY A 172 -1.28 -9.88 -6.06
CA GLY A 172 -1.56 -9.87 -4.62
C GLY A 172 -1.67 -11.28 -4.05
N GLU A 173 -2.37 -11.43 -2.93
CA GLU A 173 -2.47 -12.68 -2.19
C GLU A 173 -3.70 -13.50 -2.62
N LYS A 174 -3.56 -14.83 -2.68
CA LYS A 174 -4.69 -15.76 -2.89
C LYS A 174 -5.54 -15.88 -1.64
N GLN A 175 -4.91 -15.89 -0.48
CA GLN A 175 -5.54 -16.00 0.83
C GLN A 175 -4.99 -14.96 1.82
N MET A 176 -5.86 -14.49 2.72
CA MET A 176 -5.41 -13.65 3.83
C MET A 176 -4.98 -14.52 5.01
N PRO A 177 -3.86 -14.20 5.68
CA PRO A 177 -3.44 -14.90 6.89
C PRO A 177 -4.41 -14.60 8.04
N SER A 178 -4.47 -15.51 9.01
CA SER A 178 -5.17 -15.28 10.28
C SER A 178 -4.26 -14.55 11.26
N ASN A 179 -4.12 -13.24 11.07
CA ASN A 179 -3.40 -12.37 12.02
C ASN A 179 -4.36 -11.34 12.64
N PHE A 180 -3.88 -10.61 13.66
CA PHE A 180 -4.72 -9.64 14.39
C PHE A 180 -5.33 -8.60 13.46
N GLU A 181 -4.53 -7.99 12.57
CA GLU A 181 -5.00 -6.97 11.63
C GLU A 181 -6.08 -7.52 10.68
N ALA A 182 -5.81 -8.67 10.05
CA ALA A 182 -6.71 -9.31 9.12
C ALA A 182 -8.03 -9.70 9.79
N ASN A 183 -7.98 -10.21 11.01
CA ASN A 183 -9.17 -10.62 11.76
C ASN A 183 -9.99 -9.41 12.24
N VAL A 184 -9.33 -8.37 12.78
CA VAL A 184 -10.02 -7.17 13.28
C VAL A 184 -10.66 -6.38 12.15
N HIS A 185 -9.95 -6.19 11.03
CA HIS A 185 -10.48 -5.46 9.87
C HIS A 185 -11.24 -6.35 8.88
N LYS A 186 -11.37 -7.65 9.17
CA LYS A 186 -11.96 -8.67 8.27
C LYS A 186 -11.44 -8.55 6.84
N ILE A 187 -10.13 -8.41 6.70
CA ILE A 187 -9.45 -8.33 5.40
C ILE A 187 -9.65 -9.66 4.68
N THR A 188 -10.01 -9.61 3.39
CA THR A 188 -10.20 -10.81 2.57
C THR A 188 -9.59 -10.64 1.18
N THR A 189 -9.72 -11.67 0.35
CA THR A 189 -9.36 -11.64 -1.07
C THR A 189 -10.59 -11.86 -1.95
N ILE A 190 -10.51 -11.36 -3.19
CA ILE A 190 -11.43 -11.69 -4.30
C ILE A 190 -10.73 -12.55 -5.35
N TYR A 191 -9.62 -13.22 -5.00
CA TYR A 191 -8.83 -14.02 -5.94
C TYR A 191 -9.67 -15.09 -6.67
N GLU A 192 -10.53 -15.80 -5.94
CA GLU A 192 -11.42 -16.84 -6.50
C GLU A 192 -12.45 -16.29 -7.50
N GLU A 193 -12.82 -15.01 -7.34
CA GLU A 193 -13.66 -14.30 -8.30
C GLU A 193 -12.83 -13.87 -9.52
N LEU A 194 -11.65 -13.29 -9.30
CA LEU A 194 -10.77 -12.79 -10.36
C LEU A 194 -10.27 -13.89 -11.28
N ILE A 195 -10.01 -15.10 -10.77
CA ILE A 195 -9.53 -16.21 -11.61
C ILE A 195 -10.53 -16.61 -12.70
N LYS A 196 -11.81 -16.25 -12.56
CA LYS A 196 -12.85 -16.47 -13.58
C LYS A 196 -12.63 -15.64 -14.85
N LEU A 197 -11.84 -14.57 -14.80
CA LEU A 197 -11.46 -13.77 -15.97
C LEU A 197 -10.75 -14.60 -17.04
N LYS A 198 -10.09 -15.71 -16.67
CA LYS A 198 -9.44 -16.68 -17.58
C LYS A 198 -10.39 -17.28 -18.61
N LYS A 199 -11.70 -17.25 -18.34
CA LYS A 199 -12.71 -17.77 -19.26
C LYS A 199 -12.73 -17.02 -20.59
N ASN A 200 -12.50 -15.71 -20.58
CA ASN A 200 -12.71 -14.84 -21.75
C ASN A 200 -11.49 -13.99 -22.14
N ASN A 201 -10.41 -14.04 -21.36
CA ASN A 201 -9.25 -13.14 -21.49
C ASN A 201 -7.93 -13.91 -21.40
N ASP A 202 -6.86 -13.32 -21.94
CA ASP A 202 -5.50 -13.73 -21.62
C ASP A 202 -5.13 -13.23 -20.22
N VAL A 203 -4.89 -14.15 -19.29
CA VAL A 203 -4.63 -13.84 -17.88
C VAL A 203 -3.29 -14.41 -17.45
N LEU A 204 -2.40 -13.54 -17.00
CA LEU A 204 -1.19 -13.89 -16.26
C LEU A 204 -1.47 -13.79 -14.76
N ASP A 205 -1.35 -14.91 -14.05
CA ASP A 205 -1.57 -14.97 -12.60
C ASP A 205 -0.22 -14.85 -11.87
N LEU A 206 0.02 -13.70 -11.26
CA LEU A 206 1.20 -13.42 -10.45
C LEU A 206 0.86 -13.40 -8.95
N SER A 207 -0.30 -13.95 -8.57
CA SER A 207 -0.69 -13.99 -7.16
C SER A 207 0.20 -14.94 -6.35
N ILE A 208 0.49 -14.54 -5.12
CA ILE A 208 1.23 -15.32 -4.13
C ILE A 208 0.27 -15.90 -3.10
N ASP A 209 0.68 -16.93 -2.36
CA ASP A 209 -0.22 -17.55 -1.40
C ASP A 209 -0.54 -16.62 -0.22
N ASN A 210 0.47 -16.02 0.42
CA ASN A 210 0.31 -14.95 1.40
C ASN A 210 1.58 -14.06 1.44
N ILE A 211 1.43 -12.78 1.82
CA ILE A 211 2.56 -11.82 1.90
C ILE A 211 3.16 -11.69 3.31
N TYR A 212 2.37 -11.98 4.35
CA TYR A 212 2.69 -11.57 5.72
C TYR A 212 3.77 -12.42 6.39
N ASP A 213 4.06 -13.61 5.87
CA ASP A 213 5.02 -14.55 6.47
C ASP A 213 6.42 -14.48 5.83
N ASN A 214 6.57 -13.79 4.69
CA ASN A 214 7.84 -13.71 3.98
C ASN A 214 7.89 -12.49 3.04
N LEU A 215 8.09 -11.30 3.60
CA LEU A 215 8.27 -10.10 2.78
C LEU A 215 9.60 -10.19 2.01
N ASP A 216 9.49 -10.09 0.69
CA ASP A 216 10.62 -10.07 -0.24
C ASP A 216 10.72 -8.68 -0.88
N PHE A 217 11.82 -7.98 -0.55
CA PHE A 217 12.05 -6.62 -1.03
C PHE A 217 12.29 -6.53 -2.54
N GLU A 218 12.93 -7.53 -3.12
CA GLU A 218 13.21 -7.54 -4.56
C GLU A 218 11.93 -7.80 -5.35
N ASN A 219 11.09 -8.74 -4.89
CA ASN A 219 9.79 -8.96 -5.51
C ASN A 219 8.86 -7.76 -5.31
N PHE A 220 8.89 -7.09 -4.16
CA PHE A 220 8.17 -5.84 -3.97
C PHE A 220 8.60 -4.75 -4.98
N CYS A 221 9.90 -4.62 -5.26
CA CYS A 221 10.37 -3.67 -6.29
C CYS A 221 9.89 -4.06 -7.69
N LYS A 222 9.85 -5.36 -8.02
CA LYS A 222 9.28 -5.84 -9.29
C LYS A 222 7.79 -5.54 -9.38
N ASP A 223 7.03 -5.75 -8.31
CA ASP A 223 5.60 -5.45 -8.25
C ASP A 223 5.35 -3.96 -8.49
N ILE A 224 6.18 -3.06 -7.93
CA ILE A 224 6.11 -1.62 -8.21
C ILE A 224 6.30 -1.36 -9.72
N SER A 225 7.28 -1.99 -10.37
CA SER A 225 7.48 -1.82 -11.81
C SER A 225 6.27 -2.29 -12.63
N ILE A 226 5.67 -3.43 -12.24
CA ILE A 226 4.47 -3.96 -12.89
C ILE A 226 3.28 -3.00 -12.71
N ILE A 227 3.05 -2.51 -11.49
CA ILE A 227 1.99 -1.53 -11.17
C ILE A 227 2.18 -0.23 -11.95
N HIS A 228 3.41 0.25 -12.04
CA HIS A 228 3.74 1.48 -12.75
C HIS A 228 3.48 1.36 -14.26
N ASN A 229 3.84 0.22 -14.84
CA ASN A 229 3.75 0.03 -16.28
C ASN A 229 2.36 -0.40 -16.77
N ALA A 230 1.49 -0.86 -15.88
CA ALA A 230 0.10 -1.17 -16.20
C ALA A 230 -0.64 0.00 -16.85
N LYS A 231 -1.51 -0.34 -17.80
CA LYS A 231 -2.46 0.60 -18.39
C LYS A 231 -3.41 1.15 -17.32
N THR A 232 -3.93 0.26 -16.47
CA THR A 232 -4.84 0.58 -15.38
C THR A 232 -4.68 -0.41 -14.23
N ASN A 233 -4.65 0.10 -13.00
CA ASN A 233 -4.69 -0.68 -11.76
C ASN A 233 -6.12 -0.70 -11.21
N ILE A 234 -6.72 -1.88 -11.09
CA ILE A 234 -8.10 -2.07 -10.64
C ILE A 234 -8.08 -2.68 -9.26
N LEU A 235 -8.69 -1.99 -8.29
CA LEU A 235 -8.62 -2.37 -6.89
C LEU A 235 -9.94 -2.19 -6.15
N VAL A 236 -10.12 -3.00 -5.11
CA VAL A 236 -11.34 -3.12 -4.34
C VAL A 236 -10.99 -2.92 -2.87
N GLY A 237 -11.42 -1.80 -2.28
CA GLY A 237 -11.10 -1.40 -0.92
C GLY A 237 -9.78 -0.64 -0.79
N HIS A 238 -9.39 -0.37 0.46
CA HIS A 238 -8.22 0.46 0.78
C HIS A 238 -7.04 -0.37 1.33
N GLY A 239 -5.91 0.29 1.64
CA GLY A 239 -4.73 -0.33 2.25
C GLY A 239 -3.47 -0.19 1.41
N GLY A 240 -2.48 -1.06 1.64
CA GLY A 240 -1.17 -0.96 0.98
C GLY A 240 -1.24 -0.97 -0.54
N GLN A 241 -2.07 -1.86 -1.12
CA GLN A 241 -2.27 -1.94 -2.57
C GLN A 241 -2.85 -0.66 -3.17
N PHE A 242 -3.74 0.03 -2.43
CA PHE A 242 -4.26 1.33 -2.84
C PHE A 242 -3.16 2.39 -2.79
N CYS A 243 -2.41 2.48 -1.68
CA CYS A 243 -1.30 3.43 -1.53
C CYS A 243 -0.27 3.29 -2.65
N ILE A 244 0.13 2.05 -2.97
CA ILE A 244 1.11 1.78 -4.02
C ILE A 244 0.52 2.17 -5.39
N SER A 245 -0.73 1.82 -5.68
CA SER A 245 -1.37 2.15 -6.96
C SER A 245 -1.52 3.66 -7.18
N ILE A 246 -1.90 4.44 -6.16
CA ILE A 246 -1.99 5.89 -6.30
C ILE A 246 -0.62 6.56 -6.43
N LEU A 247 0.43 6.00 -5.86
CA LEU A 247 1.77 6.59 -5.94
C LEU A 247 2.44 6.26 -7.27
N PHE A 248 2.42 4.98 -7.68
CA PHE A 248 3.21 4.51 -8.83
C PHE A 248 2.38 4.25 -10.08
N GLY A 249 1.07 3.99 -9.96
CA GLY A 249 0.22 3.65 -11.09
C GLY A 249 -0.04 4.84 -12.02
N LYS A 250 -0.04 4.59 -13.33
CA LYS A 250 -0.43 5.57 -14.35
C LYS A 250 -1.90 5.94 -14.26
N ASN A 251 -2.75 4.92 -14.18
CA ASN A 251 -4.20 5.04 -14.00
C ASN A 251 -4.64 4.05 -12.91
N THR A 252 -5.62 4.44 -12.11
CA THR A 252 -6.22 3.63 -11.05
C THR A 252 -7.74 3.74 -11.07
N ILE A 253 -8.43 2.60 -11.00
CA ILE A 253 -9.88 2.54 -10.74
C ILE A 253 -10.07 1.78 -9.43
N ALA A 254 -10.56 2.49 -8.42
CA ALA A 254 -10.68 2.01 -7.04
C ALA A 254 -12.14 2.00 -6.59
N TYR A 255 -12.65 0.85 -6.12
CA TYR A 255 -13.95 0.81 -5.44
C TYR A 255 -13.80 0.95 -3.92
N PHE A 256 -14.44 1.97 -3.35
CA PHE A 256 -14.40 2.32 -1.92
C PHE A 256 -15.82 2.34 -1.34
N THR A 257 -15.94 2.35 -0.02
CA THR A 257 -17.19 2.75 0.66
C THR A 257 -17.05 4.17 1.19
N GLU A 258 -18.15 4.93 1.23
CA GLU A 258 -18.14 6.33 1.69
C GLU A 258 -17.54 6.48 3.10
N HIS A 259 -17.83 5.52 3.99
CA HIS A 259 -17.29 5.47 5.36
C HIS A 259 -15.76 5.46 5.44
N LEU A 260 -15.05 5.07 4.37
CA LEU A 260 -13.60 5.01 4.35
C LEU A 260 -12.96 6.30 3.85
N SER A 261 -13.74 7.20 3.23
CA SER A 261 -13.22 8.47 2.70
C SER A 261 -12.60 9.34 3.80
N ASP A 262 -13.21 9.37 4.99
CA ASP A 262 -12.70 10.15 6.13
C ASP A 262 -11.36 9.63 6.68
N SER A 263 -11.09 8.34 6.48
CA SER A 263 -9.85 7.70 6.98
C SER A 263 -8.63 8.00 6.12
N PHE A 264 -8.85 8.31 4.84
CA PHE A 264 -7.82 8.66 3.88
C PHE A 264 -8.06 10.10 3.42
N LYS A 265 -7.44 11.06 4.12
CA LYS A 265 -7.55 12.51 3.87
C LYS A 265 -6.89 12.96 2.56
N LEU A 266 -7.17 12.25 1.45
CA LEU A 266 -6.76 12.57 0.08
C LEU A 266 -7.82 13.48 -0.57
N ASP A 267 -7.38 14.30 -1.51
CA ASP A 267 -8.28 15.07 -2.37
C ASP A 267 -8.63 14.20 -3.60
N PHE A 268 -9.82 13.58 -3.59
CA PHE A 268 -10.26 12.73 -4.69
C PHE A 268 -10.42 13.49 -6.01
N HIS A 269 -10.79 14.76 -5.98
CA HIS A 269 -10.87 15.58 -7.20
C HIS A 269 -9.47 15.82 -7.79
N GLN A 270 -8.45 16.01 -6.95
CA GLN A 270 -7.07 16.10 -7.41
C GLN A 270 -6.54 14.76 -7.97
N LEU A 271 -6.95 13.63 -7.38
CA LEU A 271 -6.63 12.29 -7.89
C LEU A 271 -7.25 12.04 -9.26
N GLU A 272 -8.52 12.41 -9.46
CA GLU A 272 -9.22 12.24 -10.74
C GLU A 272 -8.56 13.00 -11.89
N LYS A 273 -8.02 14.20 -11.63
CA LYS A 273 -7.22 14.95 -12.64
C LYS A 273 -5.98 14.20 -13.11
N SER A 274 -5.53 13.22 -12.34
CA SER A 274 -4.36 12.39 -12.61
C SER A 274 -4.77 10.94 -12.94
N GLU A 275 -5.95 10.74 -13.52
CA GLU A 275 -6.51 9.42 -13.91
C GLU A 275 -6.58 8.40 -12.74
N ARG A 276 -6.79 8.88 -11.52
CA ARG A 276 -6.98 8.02 -10.33
C ARG A 276 -8.41 8.20 -9.83
N HIS A 277 -9.28 7.29 -10.22
CA HIS A 277 -10.70 7.32 -9.94
C HIS A 277 -11.03 6.52 -8.68
N VAL A 278 -11.71 7.16 -7.72
CA VAL A 278 -12.26 6.50 -6.52
C VAL A 278 -13.78 6.51 -6.63
N ILE A 279 -14.38 5.33 -6.65
CA ILE A 279 -15.80 5.13 -6.93
C ILE A 279 -16.47 4.48 -5.73
N PHE A 280 -17.59 5.06 -5.28
CA PHE A 280 -18.30 4.61 -4.09
C PHE A 280 -19.51 3.69 -4.37
N ASP A 281 -19.88 3.54 -5.64
CA ASP A 281 -20.94 2.64 -6.08
C ASP A 281 -20.34 1.46 -6.87
N LEU A 282 -20.65 0.24 -6.45
CA LEU A 282 -20.06 -0.97 -7.04
C LEU A 282 -20.43 -1.14 -8.53
N PHE A 283 -21.63 -0.74 -8.94
CA PHE A 283 -22.05 -0.88 -10.34
C PHE A 283 -21.43 0.20 -11.20
N LYS A 284 -21.35 1.44 -10.72
CA LYS A 284 -20.57 2.50 -11.39
C LYS A 284 -19.09 2.12 -11.51
N PHE A 285 -18.54 1.40 -10.53
CA PHE A 285 -17.19 0.87 -10.61
C PHE A 285 -17.04 -0.14 -11.76
N PHE A 286 -17.98 -1.08 -11.90
CA PHE A 286 -17.98 -2.00 -13.05
C PHE A 286 -18.19 -1.29 -14.37
N ASP A 287 -19.05 -0.28 -14.42
CA ASP A 287 -19.32 0.48 -15.63
C ASP A 287 -18.10 1.27 -16.06
N LYS A 288 -17.37 1.89 -15.12
CA LYS A 288 -16.10 2.58 -15.41
C LYS A 288 -15.04 1.63 -15.95
N ILE A 289 -14.90 0.43 -15.38
CA ILE A 289 -13.98 -0.59 -15.90
C ILE A 289 -14.35 -0.97 -17.35
N LYS A 290 -15.64 -1.14 -17.65
CA LYS A 290 -16.08 -1.45 -19.01
C LYS A 290 -15.84 -0.28 -19.96
N GLU A 291 -16.22 0.94 -19.57
CA GLU A 291 -16.04 2.15 -20.38
C GLU A 291 -14.57 2.31 -20.82
N ASP A 292 -13.64 2.13 -19.88
CA ASP A 292 -12.22 2.39 -20.14
C ASP A 292 -11.52 1.22 -20.84
N LEU A 293 -11.96 -0.02 -20.60
CA LEU A 293 -11.16 -1.21 -20.87
C LEU A 293 -11.86 -2.29 -21.69
N SER A 294 -13.17 -2.21 -21.93
CA SER A 294 -13.87 -3.20 -22.76
C SER A 294 -13.59 -3.01 -24.25
N MET A 295 -13.80 -4.08 -25.03
CA MET A 295 -13.75 -4.04 -26.50
C MET A 295 -15.04 -3.48 -27.07
#